data_AF-A0A7W1I0F3-F1
#
_entry.id   AF-A0A7W1I0F3-F1
#
_cell.length_a   1.000
_cell.length_b   1.000
_cell.length_c   1.000
_cell.angle_alpha   90.00
_cell.angle_beta   90.00
_cell.angle_gamma   90.00
#
_symmetry.space_group_name_H-M   'P 1'
#
loop_
_entity.id
_entity.type
_entity.pdbx_description
1 polymer ?
#
loop_
_entity_poly.entity_id
_entity_poly.type
_entity_poly.pdbx_seq_one_letter_code
_entity_poly.pdbx_strand_id
1 'polypeptide(L)'
;MRKWEPSANDAMSLAAFRWFANALENASVELYATNRASYKQIEEVLRHALKDLGHVQKQYAVAPDENGCPDGYVLCNGICAPACDSNI
;
A
#
# COMPACT_ATOMS: atom_id res chain seq x y z
N MET A 1 1.17 5.42 -23.15
CA MET A 1 0.62 5.60 -21.78
C MET A 1 -0.89 5.61 -21.85
N ARG A 2 -1.60 4.84 -21.01
CA ARG A 2 -3.05 5.05 -20.83
C ARG A 2 -3.23 6.32 -20.01
N LYS A 3 -3.99 7.27 -20.53
CA LYS A 3 -4.43 8.44 -19.78
C LYS A 3 -5.33 7.96 -18.64
N TRP A 4 -4.98 8.29 -17.40
CA TRP A 4 -5.85 8.02 -16.26
C TRP A 4 -7.10 8.89 -16.39
N GLU A 5 -8.27 8.26 -16.43
CA GLU A 5 -9.55 8.94 -16.48
C GLU A 5 -10.32 8.61 -15.20
N PRO A 6 -10.72 9.63 -14.41
CA PRO A 6 -11.48 9.40 -13.20
C PRO A 6 -12.79 8.65 -13.50
N SER A 7 -13.07 7.62 -12.72
CA SER A 7 -14.34 6.89 -12.73
C SER A 7 -15.20 7.32 -11.56
N ALA A 8 -16.52 7.33 -11.73
CA ALA A 8 -17.46 7.53 -10.62
C ALA A 8 -17.26 6.49 -9.49
N ASN A 9 -16.68 5.33 -9.83
CA ASN A 9 -16.38 4.27 -8.87
C ASN A 9 -15.07 4.51 -8.08
N ASP A 10 -14.22 5.46 -8.46
CA ASP A 10 -12.95 5.71 -7.77
C ASP A 10 -13.17 6.12 -6.32
N ALA A 11 -14.18 6.97 -6.07
CA ALA A 11 -14.57 7.35 -4.72
C ALA A 11 -15.00 6.14 -3.88
N MET A 12 -15.72 5.19 -4.49
CA MET A 12 -16.13 3.94 -3.82
C MET A 12 -14.93 3.04 -3.53
N SER A 13 -14.00 2.89 -4.49
CA SER A 13 -12.78 2.11 -4.30
C SER A 13 -11.89 2.70 -3.20
N LEU A 14 -11.72 4.03 -3.17
CA LEU A 14 -10.96 4.72 -2.12
C LEU A 14 -11.62 4.56 -0.74
N ALA A 15 -12.95 4.66 -0.67
CA ALA A 15 -13.70 4.42 0.56
C ALA A 15 -13.54 2.98 1.05
N ALA A 16 -13.56 2.00 0.14
CA ALA A 16 -13.33 0.60 0.46
C ALA A 16 -11.91 0.37 1.02
N PHE A 17 -10.87 0.95 0.39
CA PHE A 17 -9.50 0.86 0.91
C PHE A 17 -9.38 1.43 2.32
N ARG A 18 -10.02 2.57 2.58
CA ARG A 18 -10.05 3.17 3.92
C ARG A 18 -10.74 2.26 4.93
N TRP A 19 -11.86 1.64 4.55
CA TRP A 19 -12.56 0.71 5.41
C TRP A 19 -11.71 -0.51 5.77
N PHE A 20 -11.03 -1.13 4.80
CA PHE A 20 -10.15 -2.28 5.07
C PHE A 20 -9.00 -1.93 6.02
N ALA A 21 -8.37 -0.77 5.83
CA ALA A 21 -7.30 -0.31 6.72
C ALA A 21 -7.79 -0.15 8.17
N ASN A 22 -8.94 0.50 8.35
CA ASN A 22 -9.54 0.68 9.67
C ASN A 22 -9.98 -0.67 10.31
N ALA A 23 -10.47 -1.61 9.50
CA ALA A 23 -10.89 -2.93 9.99
C ALA A 23 -9.70 -3.73 10.52
N LEU A 24 -8.56 -3.72 9.81
CA LEU A 24 -7.31 -4.35 10.27
C LEU A 24 -6.79 -3.71 11.56
N GLU A 25 -6.82 -2.38 11.64
CA GLU A 25 -6.42 -1.64 12.84
C GLU A 25 -7.29 -2.02 14.05
N ASN A 26 -8.62 -1.93 13.91
CA ASN A 26 -9.57 -2.24 14.98
C ASN A 26 -9.39 -3.67 15.49
N ALA A 27 -9.32 -4.66 14.60
CA ALA A 27 -9.14 -6.06 14.97
C ALA A 27 -7.81 -6.29 15.71
N SER A 28 -6.73 -5.63 15.26
CA SER A 28 -5.41 -5.72 15.90
C SER A 28 -5.42 -5.13 17.31
N VAL A 29 -6.07 -3.99 17.49
CA VAL A 29 -6.21 -3.33 18.80
C VAL A 29 -7.05 -4.19 19.75
N GLU A 30 -8.18 -4.73 19.29
CA GLU A 30 -9.05 -5.59 20.10
C GLU A 30 -8.35 -6.88 20.56
N LEU A 31 -7.60 -7.53 19.66
CA LEU A 31 -6.83 -8.74 19.99
C LEU A 31 -5.73 -8.45 21.03
N TYR A 32 -4.99 -7.36 20.84
CA TYR A 32 -3.94 -6.95 21.79
C TYR A 32 -4.52 -6.55 23.15
N ALA A 33 -5.64 -5.82 23.15
CA ALA A 33 -6.33 -5.42 24.38
C ALA A 33 -6.83 -6.63 25.18
N THR A 34 -7.26 -7.69 24.49
CA THR A 34 -7.71 -8.94 25.10
C THR A 34 -6.54 -9.77 25.64
N ASN A 35 -5.45 -9.88 24.89
CA ASN A 35 -4.26 -10.62 25.30
C ASN A 35 -2.98 -9.94 24.82
N ARG A 36 -2.25 -9.30 25.73
CA ARG A 36 -1.01 -8.58 25.39
C ARG A 36 0.11 -9.48 24.84
N ALA A 37 0.11 -10.77 25.16
CA ALA A 37 1.11 -11.71 24.64
C ALA A 37 0.93 -11.99 23.14
N SER A 38 -0.23 -11.64 22.56
CA SER A 38 -0.51 -11.80 21.13
C SER A 38 0.25 -10.82 20.23
N TYR A 39 0.93 -9.82 20.79
CA TYR A 39 1.60 -8.75 20.02
C TYR A 39 2.45 -9.28 18.87
N LYS A 40 3.31 -10.28 19.12
CA LYS A 40 4.22 -10.78 18.08
C LYS A 40 3.49 -11.47 16.93
N GLN A 41 2.41 -12.17 17.23
CA GLN A 41 1.57 -12.81 16.21
C GLN A 41 0.81 -11.76 15.39
N ILE A 42 0.26 -10.73 16.03
CA ILE A 42 -0.41 -9.61 15.36
C ILE A 42 0.58 -8.83 14.47
N GLU A 43 1.77 -8.51 15.00
CA GLU A 43 2.82 -7.83 14.26
C GLU A 43 3.21 -8.62 12.99
N GLU A 44 3.39 -9.93 13.10
CA GLU A 44 3.74 -10.79 11.97
C GLU A 44 2.66 -10.77 10.87
N VAL A 45 1.39 -10.87 11.24
CA VAL A 45 0.26 -10.79 10.29
C VAL A 45 0.22 -9.45 9.58
N LEU A 46 0.36 -8.34 10.32
CA LEU A 46 0.35 -6.99 9.74
C LEU A 46 1.54 -6.77 8.81
N ARG A 47 2.73 -7.27 9.17
CA ARG A 47 3.92 -7.20 8.30
C ARG A 47 3.72 -7.97 7.00
N HIS A 48 3.10 -9.15 7.04
CA HIS A 48 2.76 -9.89 5.82
C HIS A 48 1.78 -9.12 4.93
N ALA A 49 0.72 -8.54 5.51
CA ALA A 49 -0.23 -7.73 4.74
C ALA A 49 0.44 -6.52 4.05
N LEU A 50 1.34 -5.83 4.76
CA LEU A 50 2.11 -4.71 4.19
C LEU A 50 3.09 -5.17 3.11
N LYS A 51 3.74 -6.32 3.30
CA LYS A 51 4.62 -6.93 2.32
C LYS A 51 3.87 -7.27 1.03
N ASP A 52 2.69 -7.86 1.12
CA ASP A 52 1.87 -8.22 -0.04
C ASP A 52 1.42 -6.97 -0.82
N LEU A 53 1.02 -5.91 -0.13
CA LEU A 53 0.75 -4.61 -0.75
C LEU A 53 1.98 -4.03 -1.46
N GLY A 54 3.16 -4.16 -0.86
CA GLY A 54 4.44 -3.76 -1.48
C GLY A 54 4.75 -4.53 -2.78
N HIS A 55 4.38 -5.81 -2.87
CA HIS A 55 4.52 -6.58 -4.13
C HIS A 55 3.60 -6.02 -5.21
N VAL A 56 2.36 -5.70 -4.87
CA VAL A 56 1.40 -5.08 -5.80
C VAL A 56 1.95 -3.73 -6.28
N GLN A 57 2.47 -2.89 -5.38
CA GLN A 57 3.08 -1.61 -5.76
C GLN A 57 4.24 -1.79 -6.75
N LYS A 58 5.10 -2.79 -6.54
CA LYS A 58 6.23 -3.11 -7.41
C LYS A 58 5.81 -3.60 -8.81
N GLN A 59 4.68 -4.28 -8.93
CA GLN A 59 4.13 -4.68 -10.24
C GLN A 59 3.78 -3.49 -11.12
N TYR A 60 3.46 -2.35 -10.52
CA TYR A 60 3.17 -1.11 -11.26
C TYR A 60 4.37 -0.19 -11.41
N ALA A 61 5.56 -0.59 -10.92
CA ALA A 61 6.77 0.16 -11.15
C ALA A 61 7.18 0.10 -12.63
N VAL A 62 7.62 1.22 -13.17
CA VAL A 62 8.00 1.37 -14.58
C VAL A 62 9.42 1.91 -14.70
N ALA A 63 10.10 1.60 -15.80
CA ALA A 63 11.42 2.19 -16.05
C ALA A 63 11.28 3.71 -16.30
N PRO A 64 12.25 4.53 -15.86
CA PRO A 64 12.30 5.93 -16.26
C PRO A 64 12.46 6.05 -17.78
N ASP A 65 11.78 7.02 -18.39
CA ASP A 65 11.93 7.39 -19.80
C ASP A 65 12.91 8.57 -19.95
N GLU A 66 13.12 9.06 -21.18
CA GLU A 66 14.01 10.20 -21.47
C GLU A 66 13.60 11.50 -20.75
N ASN A 67 12.34 11.60 -20.31
CA ASN A 67 11.80 12.74 -19.57
C ASN A 67 11.69 12.46 -18.06
N GLY A 68 12.18 11.32 -17.58
CA GLY A 68 12.18 10.94 -16.17
C GLY A 68 11.06 9.97 -15.81
N CYS A 69 10.44 10.15 -14.65
CA CYS A 69 9.33 9.30 -14.21
C CYS A 69 7.99 9.84 -14.72
N PRO A 70 7.04 8.95 -15.07
CA PRO A 70 5.67 9.34 -15.39
C PRO A 70 5.03 10.20 -14.29
N ASP A 71 4.07 11.04 -14.67
CA ASP A 71 3.31 11.85 -13.71
C ASP A 71 2.72 10.99 -12.59
N GLY A 72 2.92 11.41 -11.33
CA GLY A 72 2.49 10.67 -10.14
C GLY A 72 3.45 9.57 -9.67
N TYR A 73 4.58 9.37 -10.36
CA TYR A 73 5.65 8.46 -9.96
C TYR A 73 6.91 9.22 -9.55
N VAL A 74 7.69 8.64 -8.64
CA VAL A 74 8.98 9.14 -8.17
C VAL A 74 10.09 8.13 -8.49
N LEU A 75 11.30 8.61 -8.77
CA LEU A 75 12.46 7.75 -9.07
C LEU A 75 13.01 7.14 -7.78
N CYS A 76 12.86 5.83 -7.64
CA CYS A 76 13.27 5.05 -6.48
C CYS A 76 14.25 3.97 -6.93
N ASN A 77 15.53 4.07 -6.56
CA ASN A 77 16.56 3.07 -6.90
C ASN A 77 16.59 2.69 -8.40
N GLY A 78 16.40 3.65 -9.29
CA GLY A 78 16.43 3.45 -10.74
C GLY A 78 15.13 2.94 -11.37
N ILE A 79 14.06 2.77 -10.59
CA ILE A 79 12.70 2.49 -11.08
C ILE A 79 11.76 3.63 -10.70
N CYS A 80 10.78 3.93 -11.54
CA CYS A 80 9.72 4.85 -11.21
C CYS A 80 8.62 4.09 -10.47
N ALA A 81 8.33 4.51 -9.23
CA ALA A 81 7.28 3.93 -8.40
C ALA A 81 6.35 5.03 -7.86
N PRO A 82 5.08 4.73 -7.53
CA PRO A 82 4.16 5.72 -6.96
C PRO A 82 4.63 6.33 -5.63
N ALA A 83 5.48 5.59 -4.90
CA ALA A 83 6.22 6.04 -3.72
C ALA A 83 7.48 5.17 -3.59
N CYS A 84 8.55 5.70 -2.99
CA CYS A 84 9.73 4.90 -2.68
C CYS A 84 9.46 4.01 -1.48
N ASP A 85 10.07 2.81 -1.47
CA ASP A 85 10.04 1.89 -0.33
C ASP A 85 10.44 2.68 0.93
N SER A 86 9.45 3.09 1.69
CA SER A 86 9.63 3.69 3.01
C SER A 86 9.80 2.49 3.91
N ASN A 87 11.04 2.13 4.25
CA ASN A 87 11.39 0.96 5.06
C ASN A 87 10.29 0.61 6.09
N ILE A 88 9.49 -0.43 5.80
CA ILE A 88 8.55 -1.07 6.73
C ILE A 88 9.27 -2.26 7.38
#